data_AF-A0A223GT51-F1
#
_entry.id   AF-A0A223GT51-F1
#
_cell.length_a   1.000
_cell.length_b   1.000
_cell.length_c   1.000
_cell.angle_alpha   90.00
_cell.angle_beta   90.00
_cell.angle_gamma   90.00
#
_symmetry.space_group_name_H-M   'P 1'
#
loop_
_entity.id
_entity.type
_entity.pdbx_description
1 polymer ?
#
loop_
_entity_poly.entity_id
_entity_poly.type
_entity_poly.pdbx_seq_one_letter_code
_entity_poly.pdbx_strand_id
1 'polypeptide(L)'
;MHIDFQRRSAPPHAAVLLALPLATAALGIGLYQYGIARATTQLLQARLLSDAKHVASQSRSTDATPVQPARIEAVNAATAALNLPWDRLFSSVEQSLDEDVALLSIQPEPDRRQLHIGIEAKDAHAMLDYVARLGSTPGLRNAVLKSHEIDDQNPYKPYRFQVDVEWLERKP
;
A
#
# COMPACT_ATOMS: atom_id res chain seq x y z
N MET A 1 -52.77 88.76 23.65
CA MET A 1 -52.94 87.31 23.90
C MET A 1 -51.55 86.72 24.03
N HIS A 2 -51.06 86.54 25.27
CA HIS A 2 -49.71 86.05 25.55
C HIS A 2 -49.89 84.84 26.45
N ILE A 3 -49.63 83.65 25.91
CA ILE A 3 -49.73 82.38 26.65
C ILE A 3 -48.30 81.96 26.95
N ASP A 4 -47.94 82.10 28.21
CA ASP A 4 -46.63 81.81 28.78
C ASP A 4 -46.50 80.30 29.00
N PHE A 5 -45.51 79.66 28.36
CA PHE A 5 -45.25 78.23 28.52
C PHE A 5 -44.31 78.03 29.72
N GLN A 6 -44.89 77.73 30.88
CA GLN A 6 -44.11 77.23 32.01
C GLN A 6 -43.56 75.84 31.71
N ARG A 7 -42.24 75.77 31.56
CA ARG A 7 -41.48 74.52 31.45
C ARG A 7 -41.61 73.76 32.77
N ARG A 8 -42.49 72.76 32.82
CA ARG A 8 -42.63 71.86 33.96
C ARG A 8 -41.35 71.03 34.07
N SER A 9 -40.44 71.44 34.94
CA SER A 9 -39.28 70.65 35.34
C SER A 9 -39.77 69.39 36.08
N ALA A 10 -39.65 68.23 35.43
CA ALA A 10 -39.93 66.95 36.07
C ALA A 10 -38.96 66.76 37.26
N PRO A 11 -39.44 66.29 38.41
CA PRO A 11 -38.62 66.22 39.60
C PRO A 11 -37.59 65.07 39.51
N PRO A 12 -36.43 65.18 40.18
CA PRO A 12 -35.29 64.26 40.01
C PRO A 12 -35.60 62.79 40.39
N HIS A 13 -36.64 62.55 41.19
CA HIS A 13 -37.10 61.21 41.54
C HIS A 13 -37.83 60.47 40.39
N ALA A 14 -38.34 61.18 39.38
CA ALA A 14 -38.95 60.56 38.20
C ALA A 14 -37.91 59.84 37.32
N ALA A 15 -36.68 60.37 37.25
CA ALA A 15 -35.57 59.73 36.54
C ALA A 15 -35.06 58.48 37.28
N VAL A 16 -35.01 58.53 38.62
CA VAL A 16 -34.62 57.38 39.46
C VAL A 16 -35.64 56.24 39.38
N LEU A 17 -36.93 56.56 39.34
CA LEU A 17 -38.02 55.57 39.20
C LEU A 17 -38.01 54.84 37.84
N LEU A 18 -37.45 55.43 36.79
CA LEU A 18 -37.28 54.79 35.48
C LEU A 18 -35.96 54.03 35.33
N ALA A 19 -34.91 54.43 36.05
CA ALA A 19 -33.61 53.76 35.99
C ALA A 19 -33.61 52.37 36.66
N LEU A 20 -34.38 52.21 37.74
CA LEU A 20 -34.46 50.95 38.49
C LEU A 20 -35.02 49.76 37.69
N PRO A 21 -36.16 49.87 36.96
CA PRO A 21 -36.68 48.77 36.14
C PRO A 21 -35.78 48.45 34.94
N LEU A 22 -35.05 49.44 34.39
CA LEU A 22 -34.07 49.18 33.33
C LEU A 22 -32.88 48.38 33.84
N ALA A 23 -32.38 48.70 35.04
CA ALA A 23 -31.27 47.97 35.65
C ALA A 23 -31.65 46.50 35.96
N THR A 24 -32.86 46.26 36.47
CA THR A 24 -33.34 44.90 36.75
C THR A 24 -33.60 44.11 35.46
N ALA A 25 -34.14 44.75 34.41
CA ALA A 25 -34.28 44.13 33.10
C ALA A 25 -32.93 43.76 32.48
N ALA A 26 -31.94 44.65 32.55
CA ALA A 26 -30.59 44.38 32.06
C ALA A 26 -29.93 43.22 32.83
N LEU A 27 -30.12 43.16 34.15
CA LEU A 27 -29.62 42.05 34.98
C LEU A 27 -30.28 40.72 34.61
N GLY A 28 -31.60 40.73 34.38
CA GLY A 28 -32.36 39.56 33.96
C GLY A 28 -31.93 39.03 32.60
N ILE A 29 -31.70 39.92 31.63
CA ILE A 29 -31.16 39.56 30.31
C ILE A 29 -29.76 38.96 30.45
N GLY A 30 -28.90 39.55 31.29
CA GLY A 30 -27.56 39.03 31.56
C GLY A 30 -27.57 37.62 32.12
N LEU A 31 -28.43 37.34 33.11
CA LEU A 31 -28.60 36.01 33.70
C LEU A 31 -29.15 35.00 32.70
N TYR A 32 -30.10 35.41 31.85
CA TYR A 32 -30.67 34.56 30.81
C TYR A 32 -29.62 34.18 29.75
N GLN A 33 -28.87 35.16 29.23
CA GLN A 33 -27.80 34.90 28.26
C GLN A 33 -26.68 34.03 28.85
N TYR A 34 -26.34 34.24 30.13
CA TYR A 34 -25.37 33.39 30.83
C TYR A 34 -25.85 31.94 30.95
N GLY A 35 -27.15 31.72 31.20
CA GLY A 35 -27.76 30.39 31.22
C GLY A 35 -27.66 29.68 29.86
N ILE A 36 -27.95 30.38 28.76
CA ILE A 36 -27.83 29.83 27.40
C ILE A 36 -26.39 29.48 27.08
N ALA A 37 -25.45 30.39 27.38
CA ALA A 37 -24.02 30.15 27.15
C ALA A 37 -23.55 28.89 27.90
N ARG A 38 -23.96 28.71 29.16
CA ARG A 38 -23.67 27.50 29.92
C ARG A 38 -24.25 26.24 29.27
N ALA A 39 -25.50 26.26 28.84
CA ALA A 39 -26.13 25.10 28.19
C ALA A 39 -25.41 24.69 26.89
N THR A 40 -25.00 25.67 26.06
CA THR A 40 -24.26 25.38 24.82
C THR A 40 -22.89 24.76 25.08
N THR A 41 -22.15 25.24 26.09
CA THR A 41 -20.83 24.67 26.45
C THR A 41 -20.93 23.22 26.92
N GLN A 42 -21.98 22.88 27.69
CA GLN A 42 -22.22 21.52 28.15
C GLN A 42 -22.55 20.56 27.01
N LEU A 43 -23.39 21.00 26.07
CA LEU A 43 -23.71 20.24 24.86
C LEU A 43 -22.46 19.95 24.01
N LEU A 44 -21.58 20.94 23.84
CA LEU A 44 -20.34 20.77 23.10
C LEU A 44 -19.41 19.76 23.79
N GLN A 45 -19.23 19.87 25.12
CA GLN A 45 -18.44 18.91 25.89
C GLN A 45 -19.01 17.49 25.80
N ALA A 46 -20.33 17.33 25.90
CA ALA A 46 -20.98 16.03 25.77
C ALA A 46 -20.74 15.39 24.40
N ARG A 47 -20.75 16.20 23.31
CA ARG A 47 -20.39 15.73 21.96
C ARG A 47 -18.94 15.30 21.88
N LEU A 48 -18.00 16.12 22.35
CA LEU A 48 -16.56 15.79 22.35
C LEU A 48 -16.26 14.48 23.10
N LEU A 49 -16.91 14.26 24.25
CA LEU A 49 -16.77 13.01 25.01
C LEU A 49 -17.38 11.80 24.30
N SER A 50 -18.47 12.01 23.55
CA SER A 50 -19.10 10.96 22.75
C SER A 50 -18.26 10.59 21.55
N ASP A 51 -17.75 11.59 20.82
CA ASP A 51 -16.85 11.42 19.68
C ASP A 51 -15.55 10.72 20.10
N ALA A 52 -14.96 11.12 21.24
CA ALA A 52 -13.78 10.46 21.80
C ALA A 52 -14.02 8.97 22.12
N LYS A 53 -15.21 8.62 22.63
CA LYS A 53 -15.58 7.22 22.88
C LYS A 53 -15.78 6.44 21.58
N HIS A 54 -16.37 7.05 20.54
CA HIS A 54 -16.55 6.43 19.23
C HIS A 54 -15.21 6.17 18.52
N VAL A 55 -14.25 7.09 18.61
CA VAL A 55 -12.91 6.90 18.05
C VAL A 55 -12.16 5.80 18.80
N ALA A 56 -12.26 5.76 20.14
CA ALA A 56 -11.62 4.72 20.94
C ALA A 56 -12.21 3.31 20.70
N SER A 57 -13.50 3.19 20.40
CA SER A 57 -14.13 1.90 20.06
C SER A 57 -13.81 1.45 18.64
N GLN A 58 -13.70 2.38 17.67
CA GLN A 58 -13.24 2.06 16.31
C GLN A 58 -11.78 1.62 16.27
N SER A 59 -10.89 2.25 17.06
CA SER A 59 -9.49 1.82 17.17
C SER A 59 -9.31 0.44 17.82
N ARG A 60 -10.28 -0.04 18.60
CA ARG A 60 -10.29 -1.40 19.16
C ARG A 60 -10.88 -2.45 18.23
N SER A 61 -11.61 -2.03 17.18
CA SER A 61 -12.23 -2.94 16.21
C SER A 61 -11.43 -3.11 14.93
N THR A 62 -10.34 -2.36 14.74
CA THR A 62 -9.21 -2.82 13.95
C THR A 62 -8.46 -3.89 14.75
N ASP A 63 -9.04 -5.08 14.84
CA ASP A 63 -8.24 -6.29 14.93
C ASP A 63 -7.35 -6.27 13.70
N ALA A 64 -6.10 -5.87 13.89
CA ALA A 64 -5.04 -6.10 12.93
C ALA A 64 -5.00 -7.61 12.73
N THR A 65 -5.69 -8.10 11.69
CA THR A 65 -5.54 -9.48 11.26
C THR A 65 -4.05 -9.67 11.08
N PRO A 66 -3.39 -10.55 11.86
CA PRO A 66 -1.95 -10.71 11.75
C PRO A 66 -1.66 -11.02 10.28
N VAL A 67 -0.85 -10.17 9.64
CA VAL A 67 -0.41 -10.44 8.28
C VAL A 67 0.30 -11.77 8.35
N GLN A 68 -0.31 -12.78 7.74
CA GLN A 68 0.24 -14.13 7.81
C GLN A 68 1.67 -14.08 7.26
N PRO A 69 2.66 -14.68 7.94
CA PRO A 69 4.06 -14.65 7.52
C PRO A 69 4.23 -15.08 6.05
N ALA A 70 3.43 -16.06 5.59
CA ALA A 70 3.37 -16.48 4.19
C ALA A 70 3.04 -15.35 3.19
N ARG A 71 2.21 -14.36 3.58
CA ARG A 71 1.92 -13.20 2.74
C ARG A 71 3.12 -12.27 2.63
N ILE A 72 3.86 -12.09 3.72
CA ILE A 72 5.07 -11.25 3.74
C ILE A 72 6.15 -11.90 2.86
N GLU A 73 6.35 -13.21 2.99
CA GLU A 73 7.28 -13.97 2.15
C GLU A 73 6.92 -13.89 0.67
N ALA A 74 5.64 -14.08 0.31
CA ALA A 74 5.20 -13.97 -1.08
C ALA A 74 5.44 -12.56 -1.66
N VAL A 75 5.19 -11.50 -0.89
CA VAL A 75 5.45 -10.12 -1.31
C VAL A 75 6.95 -9.86 -1.49
N ASN A 76 7.78 -10.37 -0.57
CA ASN A 76 9.24 -10.24 -0.66
C ASN A 76 9.79 -11.00 -1.86
N ALA A 77 9.33 -12.23 -2.11
CA ALA A 77 9.72 -13.03 -3.27
C ALA A 77 9.32 -12.34 -4.58
N ALA A 78 8.09 -11.81 -4.67
CA ALA A 78 7.64 -11.03 -5.83
C ALA A 78 8.50 -9.77 -6.04
N THR A 79 8.83 -9.05 -4.96
CA THR A 79 9.70 -7.86 -5.02
C THR A 79 11.12 -8.22 -5.47
N ALA A 80 11.68 -9.31 -4.95
CA ALA A 80 12.99 -9.81 -5.37
C ALA A 80 13.00 -10.17 -6.85
N ALA A 81 11.94 -10.82 -7.35
CA ALA A 81 11.79 -11.15 -8.77
C ALA A 81 11.66 -9.90 -9.65
N LEU A 82 10.96 -8.86 -9.20
CA LEU A 82 10.86 -7.58 -9.92
C LEU A 82 12.20 -6.85 -10.03
N ASN A 83 13.07 -7.01 -9.03
CA ASN A 83 14.39 -6.38 -9.00
C ASN A 83 15.48 -7.19 -9.72
N LEU A 84 15.14 -8.31 -10.36
CA LEU A 84 16.10 -9.10 -11.11
C LEU A 84 16.62 -8.33 -12.34
N PRO A 85 17.89 -8.55 -12.75
CA PRO A 85 18.44 -7.99 -13.96
C PRO A 85 17.95 -8.78 -15.19
N TRP A 86 16.64 -8.75 -15.45
CA TRP A 86 15.97 -9.54 -16.47
C TRP A 86 16.63 -9.43 -17.84
N ASP A 87 16.93 -8.22 -18.30
CA ASP A 87 17.58 -7.99 -19.59
C ASP A 87 18.88 -8.80 -19.75
N ARG A 88 19.69 -8.82 -18.69
CA ARG A 88 20.96 -9.57 -18.68
C ARG A 88 20.72 -11.07 -18.65
N LEU A 89 19.78 -11.54 -17.83
CA LEU A 89 19.47 -12.97 -17.70
C LEU A 89 18.97 -13.53 -19.03
N PHE A 90 18.01 -12.85 -19.66
CA PHE A 90 17.51 -13.21 -20.99
C PHE A 90 18.64 -13.18 -22.02
N SER A 91 19.42 -12.09 -22.07
CA SER A 91 20.54 -11.98 -23.01
C SER A 91 21.56 -13.11 -22.86
N SER A 92 21.85 -13.54 -21.64
CA SER A 92 22.75 -14.68 -21.40
C SER A 92 22.13 -15.99 -21.88
N VAL A 93 20.86 -16.27 -21.58
CA VAL A 93 20.23 -17.51 -22.06
C VAL A 93 20.14 -17.53 -23.59
N GLU A 94 19.75 -16.42 -24.22
CA GLU A 94 19.63 -16.30 -25.68
C GLU A 94 20.95 -16.56 -26.42
N GLN A 95 22.10 -16.19 -25.83
CA GLN A 95 23.42 -16.48 -26.40
C GLN A 95 23.75 -17.98 -26.51
N SER A 96 23.04 -18.83 -25.77
CA SER A 96 23.23 -20.28 -25.80
C SER A 96 22.29 -21.02 -26.75
N LEU A 97 21.27 -20.33 -27.28
CA LEU A 97 20.28 -20.88 -28.20
C LEU A 97 20.85 -21.04 -29.63
N ASP A 98 20.40 -22.08 -30.31
CA ASP A 98 20.66 -22.35 -31.73
C ASP A 98 19.35 -22.77 -32.44
N GLU A 99 19.43 -23.23 -33.68
CA GLU A 99 18.25 -23.62 -34.47
C GLU A 99 17.67 -24.99 -34.11
N ASP A 100 18.43 -25.85 -33.41
CA ASP A 100 18.00 -27.20 -33.03
C ASP A 100 17.39 -27.25 -31.61
N VAL A 101 17.29 -26.09 -30.94
CA VAL A 101 16.85 -25.96 -29.55
C VAL A 101 15.87 -24.80 -29.37
N ALA A 102 14.75 -25.07 -28.71
CA ALA A 102 13.69 -24.10 -28.42
C ALA A 102 13.49 -23.90 -26.92
N LEU A 103 13.53 -22.64 -26.49
CA LEU A 103 13.26 -22.26 -25.11
C LEU A 103 11.75 -22.28 -24.81
N LEU A 104 11.33 -22.99 -23.76
CA LEU A 104 9.92 -23.09 -23.35
C LEU A 104 9.60 -22.27 -22.11
N SER A 105 10.51 -22.24 -21.14
CA SER A 105 10.31 -21.50 -19.89
C SER A 105 11.63 -21.05 -19.28
N ILE A 106 11.58 -19.91 -18.58
CA ILE A 106 12.64 -19.44 -17.69
C ILE A 106 11.98 -19.07 -16.37
N GLN A 107 12.48 -19.65 -15.29
CA GLN A 107 11.99 -19.38 -13.95
C GLN A 107 13.17 -19.06 -13.03
N PRO A 108 13.30 -17.81 -12.55
CA PRO A 108 14.38 -17.47 -11.65
C PRO A 108 14.04 -17.86 -10.20
N GLU A 109 15.08 -18.28 -9.48
CA GLU A 109 15.08 -18.46 -8.04
C GLU A 109 16.06 -17.45 -7.42
N PRO A 110 15.60 -16.23 -7.07
CA PRO A 110 16.45 -15.15 -6.56
C PRO A 110 17.30 -15.57 -5.35
N ASP A 111 16.69 -16.30 -4.42
CA ASP A 111 17.34 -16.73 -3.17
C ASP A 111 18.53 -17.65 -3.42
N ARG A 112 18.48 -18.45 -4.49
CA ARG A 112 19.52 -19.40 -4.87
C ARG A 112 20.45 -18.89 -5.96
N ARG A 113 20.09 -17.77 -6.59
CA ARG A 113 20.73 -17.27 -7.81
C ARG A 113 20.78 -18.31 -8.93
N GLN A 114 19.67 -19.04 -9.10
CA GLN A 114 19.53 -20.12 -10.08
C GLN A 114 18.36 -19.89 -11.04
N LEU A 115 18.58 -20.12 -12.32
CA LEU A 115 17.53 -20.21 -13.33
C LEU A 115 17.16 -21.67 -13.52
N HIS A 116 15.87 -21.96 -13.42
CA HIS A 116 15.28 -23.19 -13.91
C HIS A 116 14.76 -22.95 -15.32
N ILE A 117 15.26 -23.70 -16.29
CA ILE A 117 15.00 -23.48 -17.71
C ILE A 117 14.38 -24.74 -18.31
N GLY A 118 13.22 -24.59 -18.95
CA GLY A 118 12.58 -25.63 -19.73
C GLY A 118 12.89 -25.46 -21.21
N ILE A 119 13.34 -26.51 -21.87
CA ILE A 119 13.81 -26.50 -23.25
C ILE A 119 13.28 -27.71 -24.01
N GLU A 120 13.11 -27.55 -25.32
CA GLU A 120 12.90 -28.64 -26.27
C GLU A 120 14.07 -28.68 -27.26
N ALA A 121 14.67 -29.85 -27.49
CA ALA A 121 15.72 -30.07 -28.48
C ALA A 121 15.27 -31.10 -29.50
N LYS A 122 15.76 -30.96 -30.73
CA LYS A 122 15.48 -31.89 -31.83
C LYS A 122 15.92 -33.33 -31.52
N ASP A 123 17.07 -33.49 -30.87
CA ASP A 123 17.63 -34.78 -30.47
C ASP A 123 18.49 -34.68 -29.21
N ALA A 124 18.97 -35.84 -28.72
CA ALA A 124 19.80 -35.91 -27.54
C ALA A 124 21.16 -35.21 -27.69
N HIS A 125 21.69 -35.09 -28.91
CA HIS A 125 22.97 -34.42 -29.15
C HIS A 125 22.80 -32.91 -28.96
N ALA A 126 21.78 -32.32 -29.60
CA ALA A 126 21.42 -30.92 -29.44
C ALA A 126 21.13 -30.56 -27.98
N MET A 127 20.46 -31.45 -27.23
CA MET A 127 20.24 -31.28 -25.78
C MET A 127 21.55 -31.16 -25.00
N LEU A 128 22.48 -32.11 -25.16
CA LEU A 128 23.74 -32.13 -24.42
C LEU A 128 24.65 -30.97 -24.82
N ASP A 129 24.69 -30.64 -26.11
CA ASP A 129 25.43 -29.49 -26.63
C ASP A 129 24.91 -28.18 -26.03
N TYR A 130 23.58 -28.03 -25.94
CA TYR A 130 22.98 -26.88 -25.28
C TYR A 130 23.38 -26.78 -23.80
N VAL A 131 23.31 -27.88 -23.04
CA VAL A 131 23.72 -27.88 -21.62
C VAL A 131 25.19 -27.46 -21.47
N ALA A 132 26.07 -27.94 -22.35
CA ALA A 132 27.47 -27.58 -22.36
C ALA A 132 27.71 -26.09 -22.72
N ARG A 133 27.01 -25.58 -23.74
CA ARG A 133 27.07 -24.16 -24.13
C ARG A 133 26.56 -23.27 -23.02
N LEU A 134 25.40 -23.58 -22.45
CA LEU A 134 24.78 -22.83 -21.36
C LEU A 134 25.71 -22.72 -20.14
N GLY A 135 26.41 -23.80 -19.79
CA GLY A 135 27.40 -23.81 -18.71
C GLY A 135 28.68 -23.02 -19.00
N SER A 136 28.95 -22.73 -20.28
CA SER A 136 30.11 -21.95 -20.75
C SER A 136 29.76 -20.49 -21.09
N THR A 137 28.47 -20.14 -21.05
CA THR A 137 27.98 -18.80 -21.38
C THR A 137 28.48 -17.76 -20.39
N PRO A 138 29.01 -16.61 -20.84
CA PRO A 138 29.38 -15.51 -19.96
C PRO A 138 28.24 -15.05 -19.04
N GLY A 139 28.49 -15.07 -17.73
CA GLY A 139 27.51 -14.67 -16.73
C GLY A 139 26.66 -15.82 -16.18
N LEU A 140 26.81 -17.03 -16.71
CA LEU A 140 26.22 -18.26 -16.20
C LEU A 140 27.31 -19.25 -15.77
N ARG A 141 26.96 -20.21 -14.92
CA ARG A 141 27.83 -21.33 -14.51
C ARG A 141 27.00 -22.50 -13.98
N ASN A 142 27.65 -23.65 -13.78
CA ASN A 142 27.05 -24.82 -13.13
C ASN A 142 25.72 -25.26 -13.78
N ALA A 143 25.69 -25.34 -15.11
CA ALA A 143 24.53 -25.88 -15.81
C ALA A 143 24.39 -27.38 -15.53
N VAL A 144 23.23 -27.81 -15.04
CA VAL A 144 22.94 -29.19 -14.65
C VAL A 144 21.61 -29.64 -15.25
N LEU A 145 21.66 -30.70 -16.04
CA LEU A 145 20.47 -31.37 -16.55
C LEU A 145 19.69 -32.03 -15.41
N LYS A 146 18.40 -31.72 -15.27
CA LYS A 146 17.56 -32.17 -14.16
C LYS A 146 16.63 -33.31 -14.55
N SER A 147 16.05 -33.21 -15.72
CA SER A 147 15.11 -34.19 -16.26
C SER A 147 15.16 -34.12 -17.78
N HIS A 148 14.83 -35.23 -18.44
CA HIS A 148 14.59 -35.28 -19.88
C HIS A 148 13.51 -36.31 -20.17
N GLU A 149 12.73 -36.06 -21.21
CA GLU A 149 11.72 -36.95 -21.76
C GLU A 149 11.63 -36.77 -23.27
N ILE A 150 11.08 -37.77 -23.96
CA ILE A 150 10.80 -37.70 -25.39
C ILE A 150 9.29 -37.47 -25.55
N ASP A 151 8.90 -36.42 -26.27
CA ASP A 151 7.49 -36.18 -26.58
C ASP A 151 7.02 -37.13 -27.69
N ASP A 152 6.60 -38.33 -27.31
CA ASP A 152 6.10 -39.36 -28.24
C ASP A 152 4.79 -38.96 -28.96
N GLN A 153 4.08 -37.93 -28.49
CA GLN A 153 2.86 -37.43 -29.14
C GLN A 153 3.18 -36.53 -30.33
N ASN A 154 4.39 -35.96 -30.37
CA ASN A 154 4.85 -35.14 -31.48
C ASN A 154 5.47 -36.04 -32.57
N PRO A 155 5.09 -35.91 -33.85
CA PRO A 155 5.68 -36.68 -34.96
C PRO A 155 7.20 -36.56 -35.05
N TYR A 156 7.77 -35.43 -34.61
CA TYR A 156 9.21 -35.17 -34.61
C TYR A 156 9.93 -35.72 -33.37
N LYS A 157 9.20 -36.24 -32.38
CA LYS A 157 9.74 -36.83 -31.13
C LYS A 157 10.88 -36.04 -30.48
N PRO A 158 10.69 -34.74 -30.24
CA PRO A 158 11.73 -33.91 -29.66
C PRO A 158 11.99 -34.29 -28.20
N TYR A 159 13.20 -33.99 -27.74
CA TYR A 159 13.61 -34.13 -26.36
C TYR A 159 13.19 -32.89 -25.56
N ARG A 160 12.26 -33.05 -24.62
CA ARG A 160 11.97 -32.02 -23.62
C ARG A 160 12.80 -32.24 -22.39
N PHE A 161 13.38 -31.17 -21.87
CA PHE A 161 14.26 -31.29 -20.72
C PHE A 161 14.30 -30.02 -19.87
N GLN A 162 14.77 -30.18 -18.64
CA GLN A 162 14.95 -29.10 -17.69
C GLN A 162 16.41 -28.97 -17.28
N VAL A 163 16.88 -27.74 -17.19
CA VAL A 163 18.25 -27.41 -16.79
C VAL A 163 18.23 -26.37 -15.69
N ASP A 164 18.98 -26.63 -14.62
CA ASP A 164 19.29 -25.61 -13.61
C ASP A 164 20.63 -24.97 -13.96
N VAL A 165 20.75 -23.65 -13.85
CA VAL A 165 22.00 -22.93 -14.06
C VAL A 165 22.12 -21.77 -13.07
N GLU A 166 23.31 -21.50 -12.55
CA GLU A 166 23.56 -20.37 -11.67
C GLU A 166 23.95 -19.12 -12.49
N TRP A 167 23.45 -17.94 -12.09
CA TRP A 167 23.90 -16.67 -12.67
C TRP A 167 24.89 -15.92 -11.78
N LEU A 168 25.76 -15.14 -12.42
CA LEU A 168 26.76 -14.32 -11.77
C LEU A 168 26.26 -12.89 -11.63
N GLU A 169 26.29 -12.39 -10.40
CA GLU A 169 26.03 -10.99 -10.11
C GLU A 169 27.30 -10.19 -10.42
N ARG A 170 27.32 -9.46 -11.55
CA ARG A 170 28.35 -8.43 -11.74
C ARG A 170 27.98 -7.24 -10.87
N LYS A 171 28.77 -7.02 -9.81
CA LYS A 171 28.81 -5.70 -9.15
C LYS A 171 29.19 -4.65 -10.20
N PRO A 172 28.53 -3.48 -10.19
CA PRO A 172 28.91 -2.35 -11.02
C PRO A 172 30.33 -1.88 -10.72
#